data_AF-A0A177EJI3-F1
#
_entry.id   AF-A0A177EJI3-F1
#
_cell.length_a   1.000
_cell.length_b   1.000
_cell.length_c   1.000
_cell.angle_alpha   90.00
_cell.angle_beta   90.00
_cell.angle_gamma   90.00
#
_symmetry.space_group_name_H-M   'P 1'
#
loop_
_entity.id
_entity.type
_entity.pdbx_description
1 polymer ?
#
loop_
_entity_poly.entity_id
_entity_poly.type
_entity_poly.pdbx_seq_one_letter_code
_entity_poly.pdbx_strand_id
1 'polypeptide(L)'
;MKQYSVGYFRKVCKTLQACSILYLAYLTAFTHPIHCVEEGPLPEYIVSPYTEQTLQFFSRNRHVYYANMLETVDVGDQTHIVKKQRCLIEIFLPEHSLDSVPECFVPGLEFTKLVISLATYTQRNRFDHATLSKILSAFGPIYADFLGLCTLDVVDSEEALSPAHDLALAAQRVSQEHQSTGALENTPPALTHTINTKMLKITGVSLPTIGWLKKHLDMSQSRIDLVIDGQMRLANLEILDGLQVSSIENIQLSQFRRLDSLECKLFREGHMPKTLTIDNFYSDTPTEISELTRTNLANNHWELLWLPGQIWRELMRPTGTVKHLVADHLAIDVGECVD
;
A
#
# COMPACT_ATOMS: atom_id res chain seq x y z
N MET A 1 30.00 -42.57 -12.43
CA MET A 1 28.97 -41.95 -13.30
C MET A 1 27.63 -42.59 -12.99
N LYS A 2 26.77 -41.92 -12.23
CA LYS A 2 25.37 -42.31 -12.01
C LYS A 2 24.52 -41.08 -12.31
N GLN A 3 23.68 -41.17 -13.34
CA GLN A 3 22.66 -40.17 -13.68
C GLN A 3 21.56 -40.20 -12.62
N TYR A 4 21.22 -39.04 -12.06
CA TYR A 4 19.99 -38.84 -11.30
C TYR A 4 19.04 -37.97 -12.10
N SER A 5 17.78 -38.42 -12.10
CA SER A 5 16.68 -38.01 -12.94
C SER A 5 16.07 -36.67 -12.54
N VAL A 6 15.80 -35.85 -13.56
CA VAL A 6 14.87 -34.72 -13.57
C VAL A 6 13.45 -35.22 -13.23
N GLY A 7 12.81 -34.62 -12.24
CA GLY A 7 11.43 -35.00 -11.92
C GLY A 7 10.75 -34.32 -10.74
N TYR A 8 10.82 -32.99 -10.57
CA TYR A 8 10.04 -32.30 -9.53
C TYR A 8 9.37 -30.98 -9.92
N PHE A 9 9.32 -30.62 -11.21
CA PHE A 9 8.71 -29.34 -11.65
C PHE A 9 7.19 -29.38 -11.94
N ARG A 10 6.53 -30.55 -11.81
CA ARG A 10 5.15 -30.72 -12.31
C ARG A 10 4.04 -30.52 -11.28
N LYS A 11 4.36 -30.46 -9.97
CA LYS A 11 3.35 -30.32 -8.90
C LYS A 11 3.10 -28.87 -8.49
N VAL A 12 4.14 -28.03 -8.42
CA VAL A 12 4.02 -26.62 -7.99
C VAL A 12 3.22 -25.78 -9.01
N CYS A 13 3.34 -26.05 -10.32
CA CYS A 13 2.53 -25.36 -11.32
C CYS A 13 1.03 -25.64 -11.20
N LYS A 14 0.60 -26.80 -10.68
CA LYS A 14 -0.85 -27.13 -10.63
C LYS A 14 -1.60 -26.32 -9.57
N THR A 15 -0.94 -25.96 -8.47
CA THR A 15 -1.57 -25.19 -7.38
C THR A 15 -1.71 -23.70 -7.78
N LEU A 16 -0.71 -23.13 -8.45
CA LEU A 16 -0.79 -21.78 -9.01
C LEU A 16 -1.82 -21.66 -10.15
N GLN A 17 -1.94 -22.70 -11.00
CA GLN A 17 -2.97 -22.74 -12.05
C GLN A 17 -4.38 -22.80 -11.47
N ALA A 18 -4.61 -23.56 -10.38
CA ALA A 18 -5.92 -23.65 -9.74
C ALA A 18 -6.37 -22.31 -9.11
N CYS A 19 -5.47 -21.56 -8.49
CA CYS A 19 -5.78 -20.21 -7.95
C CYS A 19 -6.10 -19.20 -9.07
N SER A 20 -5.34 -19.22 -10.18
CA SER A 20 -5.60 -18.31 -11.31
C SER A 20 -6.91 -18.59 -12.04
N ILE A 21 -7.31 -19.86 -12.15
CA ILE A 21 -8.58 -20.26 -12.80
C ILE A 21 -9.78 -19.90 -11.92
N LEU A 22 -9.67 -20.01 -10.60
CA LEU A 22 -10.72 -19.57 -9.67
C LEU A 22 -10.89 -18.04 -9.66
N TYR A 23 -9.79 -17.28 -9.78
CA TYR A 23 -9.83 -15.82 -9.89
C TYR A 23 -10.46 -15.35 -11.22
N LEU A 24 -10.16 -16.03 -12.33
CA LEU A 24 -10.75 -15.76 -13.64
C LEU A 24 -12.23 -16.17 -13.71
N ALA A 25 -12.62 -17.30 -13.09
CA ALA A 25 -14.01 -17.72 -13.02
C ALA A 25 -14.86 -16.76 -12.17
N TYR A 26 -14.28 -16.21 -11.09
CA TYR A 26 -14.89 -15.15 -10.29
C TYR A 26 -15.12 -13.89 -11.13
N LEU A 27 -14.15 -13.49 -11.96
CA LEU A 27 -14.30 -12.32 -12.86
C LEU A 27 -15.37 -12.51 -13.94
N THR A 28 -15.59 -13.73 -14.45
CA THR A 28 -16.61 -13.99 -15.49
C THR A 28 -18.03 -14.19 -14.97
N ALA A 29 -18.21 -14.49 -13.68
CA ALA A 29 -19.54 -14.68 -13.09
C ALA A 29 -20.27 -13.34 -12.82
N PHE A 30 -19.56 -12.21 -12.85
CA PHE A 30 -20.14 -10.87 -12.66
C PHE A 30 -20.55 -10.16 -13.95
N THR A 31 -20.39 -10.78 -15.13
CA THR A 31 -20.94 -10.23 -16.38
C THR A 31 -22.35 -10.76 -16.63
N HIS A 32 -23.30 -10.38 -15.77
CA HIS A 32 -24.72 -10.44 -16.12
C HIS A 32 -25.18 -9.02 -16.49
N PRO A 33 -25.33 -8.68 -17.78
CA PRO A 33 -26.04 -7.48 -18.16
C PRO A 33 -27.54 -7.78 -18.07
N ILE A 34 -28.09 -7.80 -16.85
CA ILE A 34 -29.53 -7.64 -16.64
C ILE A 34 -29.70 -6.23 -16.09
N HIS A 35 -29.57 -5.24 -16.99
CA HIS A 35 -29.97 -3.88 -16.68
C HIS A 35 -31.49 -3.80 -16.86
N CYS A 36 -32.23 -4.34 -15.89
CA CYS A 36 -33.59 -3.88 -15.65
C CYS A 36 -33.42 -2.45 -15.10
N VAL A 37 -33.70 -1.44 -15.92
CA VAL A 37 -33.65 -0.04 -15.53
C VAL A 37 -34.86 0.20 -14.63
N GLU A 38 -34.74 -0.18 -13.36
CA GLU A 38 -35.56 0.39 -12.31
C GLU A 38 -35.10 1.85 -12.19
N GLU A 39 -36.03 2.80 -12.38
CA GLU A 39 -35.79 4.24 -12.21
C GLU A 39 -35.46 4.53 -10.75
N GLY A 40 -34.22 4.23 -10.37
CA GLY A 40 -33.66 4.63 -9.10
C GLY A 40 -33.61 6.16 -9.00
N PRO A 41 -33.54 6.70 -7.78
CA PRO A 41 -33.32 8.13 -7.59
C PRO A 41 -32.07 8.57 -8.36
N LEU A 42 -32.14 9.77 -8.96
CA LEU A 42 -30.99 10.39 -9.61
C LEU A 42 -29.76 10.34 -8.68
N PRO A 43 -28.59 9.90 -9.19
CA PRO A 43 -27.39 9.84 -8.37
C PRO A 43 -27.02 11.24 -7.87
N GLU A 44 -26.49 11.33 -6.66
CA GLU A 44 -25.96 12.59 -6.15
C GLU A 44 -24.82 13.07 -7.07
N TYR A 45 -24.91 14.31 -7.55
CA TYR A 45 -23.95 14.92 -8.47
C TYR A 45 -23.45 16.25 -7.93
N ILE A 46 -22.32 16.70 -8.46
CA ILE A 46 -21.64 17.91 -8.01
C ILE A 46 -21.82 19.01 -9.06
N VAL A 47 -22.36 20.16 -8.63
CA VAL A 47 -22.40 21.39 -9.44
C VAL A 47 -21.14 22.18 -9.13
N SER A 48 -20.22 22.28 -10.10
CA SER A 48 -18.94 22.97 -9.90
C SER A 48 -18.45 23.66 -11.16
N PRO A 49 -17.83 24.86 -11.06
CA PRO A 49 -17.18 25.51 -12.19
C PRO A 49 -15.94 24.74 -12.68
N TYR A 50 -15.42 23.80 -11.90
CA TYR A 50 -14.24 23.00 -12.25
C TYR A 50 -14.59 21.67 -12.95
N THR A 51 -15.85 21.49 -13.36
CA THR A 51 -16.33 20.23 -13.97
C THR A 51 -15.53 19.88 -15.23
N GLU A 52 -15.45 20.80 -16.18
CA GLU A 52 -14.80 20.56 -17.48
C GLU A 52 -13.31 20.23 -17.32
N GLN A 53 -12.56 21.01 -16.54
CA GLN A 53 -11.13 20.77 -16.33
C GLN A 53 -10.85 19.45 -15.59
N THR A 54 -11.74 19.05 -14.68
CA THR A 54 -11.63 17.78 -13.95
C THR A 54 -11.88 16.62 -14.91
N LEU A 55 -12.95 16.67 -15.71
CA LEU A 55 -13.22 15.68 -16.74
C LEU A 55 -12.05 15.57 -17.73
N GLN A 56 -11.50 16.72 -18.15
CA GLN A 56 -10.35 16.76 -19.04
C GLN A 56 -9.13 16.08 -18.43
N PHE A 57 -8.81 16.33 -17.16
CA PHE A 57 -7.70 15.67 -16.47
C PHE A 57 -7.87 14.14 -16.45
N PHE A 58 -9.03 13.64 -16.02
CA PHE A 58 -9.27 12.19 -15.95
C PHE A 58 -9.35 11.53 -17.32
N SER A 59 -9.83 12.23 -18.35
CA SER A 59 -9.90 11.70 -19.72
C SER A 59 -8.54 11.33 -20.34
N ARG A 60 -7.44 11.83 -19.79
CA ARG A 60 -6.06 11.52 -20.23
C ARG A 60 -5.59 10.14 -19.75
N ASN A 61 -6.12 9.63 -18.64
CA ASN A 61 -5.69 8.37 -18.03
C ASN A 61 -6.28 7.14 -18.74
N ARG A 62 -6.32 7.10 -20.07
CA ARG A 62 -6.95 5.99 -20.81
C ARG A 62 -6.15 4.71 -20.62
N HIS A 63 -6.69 3.79 -19.84
CA HIS A 63 -6.15 2.44 -19.73
C HIS A 63 -6.69 1.55 -20.86
N VAL A 64 -5.87 0.61 -21.33
CA VAL A 64 -6.24 -0.29 -22.44
C VAL A 64 -7.38 -1.23 -22.07
N TYR A 65 -7.47 -1.59 -20.78
CA TYR A 65 -8.37 -2.66 -20.33
C TYR A 65 -9.68 -2.19 -19.67
N TYR A 66 -9.78 -0.92 -19.27
CA TYR A 66 -11.00 -0.38 -18.67
C TYR A 66 -11.15 1.12 -18.92
N ALA A 67 -12.41 1.57 -18.97
CA ALA A 67 -12.74 2.97 -18.97
C ALA A 67 -12.35 3.58 -17.61
N ASN A 68 -11.38 4.47 -17.65
CA ASN A 68 -10.89 5.19 -16.49
C ASN A 68 -11.41 6.63 -16.54
N MET A 69 -12.74 6.75 -16.55
CA MET A 69 -13.46 7.99 -16.69
C MET A 69 -14.37 8.19 -15.49
N LEU A 70 -14.54 9.44 -15.08
CA LEU A 70 -15.50 9.77 -14.04
C LEU A 70 -16.92 9.54 -14.56
N GLU A 71 -17.77 8.97 -13.72
CA GLU A 71 -19.20 8.88 -13.93
C GLU A 71 -19.81 10.28 -13.98
N THR A 72 -20.64 10.53 -15.01
CA THR A 72 -21.32 11.80 -15.24
C THR A 72 -22.84 11.60 -15.36
N VAL A 73 -23.59 12.68 -15.13
CA VAL A 73 -25.03 12.74 -15.37
C VAL A 73 -25.37 14.04 -16.08
N ASP A 74 -26.28 13.99 -17.04
CA ASP A 74 -26.80 15.18 -17.71
C ASP A 74 -28.06 15.65 -17.00
N VAL A 75 -28.06 16.90 -16.55
CA VAL A 75 -29.20 17.55 -15.88
C VAL A 75 -29.57 18.78 -16.69
N GLY A 76 -30.65 18.67 -17.47
CA GLY A 76 -30.96 19.67 -18.50
C GLY A 76 -29.91 19.62 -19.61
N ASP A 77 -29.30 20.77 -19.91
CA ASP A 77 -28.28 20.92 -20.96
C ASP A 77 -26.84 20.93 -20.40
N GLN A 78 -26.66 20.53 -19.14
CA GLN A 78 -25.37 20.56 -18.46
C GLN A 78 -24.97 19.16 -17.99
N THR A 79 -23.71 18.80 -18.26
CA THR A 79 -23.08 17.59 -17.74
C THR A 79 -22.47 17.88 -16.38
N HIS A 80 -22.75 17.03 -15.41
CA HIS A 80 -22.21 17.08 -14.04
C HIS A 80 -21.47 15.80 -13.68
N ILE A 81 -20.50 15.90 -12.78
CA ILE A 81 -19.80 14.73 -12.24
C ILE A 81 -20.63 14.12 -11.11
N VAL A 82 -20.87 12.80 -11.18
CA VAL A 82 -21.47 12.04 -10.08
C VAL A 82 -20.54 12.11 -8.87
N LYS A 83 -21.07 12.37 -7.68
CA LYS A 83 -20.23 12.59 -6.50
C LYS A 83 -19.43 11.36 -6.09
N LYS A 84 -20.10 10.20 -6.07
CA LYS A 84 -19.50 8.91 -5.70
C LYS A 84 -19.17 8.06 -6.92
N GLN A 85 -17.88 7.90 -7.17
CA GLN A 85 -17.30 7.12 -8.25
C GLN A 85 -17.19 5.65 -7.84
N ARG A 86 -18.02 4.78 -8.42
CA ARG A 86 -18.15 3.38 -8.00
C ARG A 86 -17.09 2.49 -8.64
N CYS A 87 -16.66 2.87 -9.84
CA CYS A 87 -15.62 2.17 -10.58
C CYS A 87 -14.22 2.46 -10.02
N LEU A 88 -13.25 1.65 -10.44
CA LEU A 88 -11.84 1.93 -10.19
C LEU A 88 -11.43 3.16 -11.01
N ILE A 89 -10.93 4.18 -10.31
CA ILE A 89 -10.26 5.33 -10.93
C ILE A 89 -8.77 5.18 -10.68
N GLU A 90 -7.99 5.25 -11.75
CA GLU A 90 -6.54 5.19 -11.69
C GLU A 90 -5.91 6.48 -12.23
N ILE A 91 -4.86 6.96 -11.58
CA ILE A 91 -4.08 8.09 -12.04
C ILE A 91 -2.71 7.57 -12.42
N PHE A 92 -2.45 7.57 -13.73
CA PHE A 92 -1.16 7.22 -14.29
C PHE A 92 -0.28 8.47 -14.30
N LEU A 93 0.59 8.58 -13.29
CA LEU A 93 1.45 9.74 -13.12
C LEU A 93 2.27 10.13 -14.37
N PRO A 94 2.80 9.20 -15.21
CA PRO A 94 3.57 9.58 -16.39
C PRO A 94 2.78 10.32 -17.47
N GLU A 95 1.44 10.24 -17.44
CA GLU A 95 0.56 10.97 -18.37
C GLU A 95 0.36 12.44 -17.96
N HIS A 96 0.96 12.85 -16.83
CA HIS A 96 0.82 14.19 -16.27
C HIS A 96 2.18 14.85 -16.02
N SER A 97 2.22 16.14 -16.29
CA SER A 97 3.27 17.05 -15.86
C SER A 97 2.72 18.03 -14.81
N LEU A 98 3.59 18.78 -14.16
CA LEU A 98 3.16 19.87 -13.27
C LEU A 98 2.14 20.80 -13.96
N ASP A 99 2.36 21.18 -15.21
CA ASP A 99 1.48 22.11 -15.94
C ASP A 99 0.14 21.49 -16.35
N SER A 100 0.06 20.16 -16.49
CA SER A 100 -1.19 19.51 -16.88
C SER A 100 -2.16 19.30 -15.72
N VAL A 101 -1.67 19.34 -14.48
CA VAL A 101 -2.52 19.20 -13.30
C VAL A 101 -3.20 20.55 -13.03
N PRO A 102 -4.54 20.61 -12.98
CA PRO A 102 -5.24 21.85 -12.67
C PRO A 102 -4.97 22.28 -11.22
N GLU A 103 -5.28 23.53 -10.88
CA GLU A 103 -5.12 24.02 -9.50
C GLU A 103 -6.07 23.33 -8.52
N CYS A 104 -7.29 23.04 -8.98
CA CYS A 104 -8.34 22.39 -8.20
C CYS A 104 -9.10 21.37 -9.07
N PHE A 105 -9.43 20.23 -8.49
CA PHE A 105 -10.49 19.37 -9.01
C PHE A 105 -11.85 19.82 -8.46
N VAL A 106 -12.92 19.21 -8.96
CA VAL A 106 -14.24 19.35 -8.35
C VAL A 106 -14.20 18.91 -6.87
N PRO A 107 -14.56 19.78 -5.91
CA PRO A 107 -14.54 19.44 -4.49
C PRO A 107 -15.60 18.39 -4.14
N GLY A 108 -15.28 17.52 -3.19
CA GLY A 108 -16.22 16.53 -2.65
C GLY A 108 -16.36 15.25 -3.46
N LEU A 109 -15.41 14.97 -4.36
CA LEU A 109 -15.31 13.66 -5.02
C LEU A 109 -15.07 12.55 -3.99
N GLU A 110 -15.85 11.47 -4.13
CA GLU A 110 -15.73 10.26 -3.33
C GLU A 110 -15.43 9.07 -4.24
N PHE A 111 -14.46 8.24 -3.86
CA PHE A 111 -14.04 7.08 -4.65
C PHE A 111 -14.33 5.78 -3.91
N THR A 112 -14.88 4.78 -4.59
CA THR A 112 -14.83 3.41 -4.07
C THR A 112 -13.42 2.85 -4.17
N LYS A 113 -12.70 3.11 -5.27
CA LYS A 113 -11.29 2.74 -5.41
C LYS A 113 -10.54 3.81 -6.19
N LEU A 114 -9.54 4.42 -5.57
CA LEU A 114 -8.59 5.32 -6.20
C LEU A 114 -7.21 4.68 -6.17
N VAL A 115 -6.56 4.58 -7.33
CA VAL A 115 -5.18 4.10 -7.45
C VAL A 115 -4.33 5.20 -8.08
N ILE A 116 -3.15 5.44 -7.54
CA ILE A 116 -2.14 6.31 -8.14
C ILE A 116 -0.93 5.44 -8.46
N SER A 117 -0.54 5.39 -9.73
CA SER A 117 0.49 4.47 -10.20
C SER A 117 1.45 5.11 -11.21
N LEU A 118 2.66 4.54 -11.32
CA LEU A 118 3.62 4.88 -12.38
C LEU A 118 3.63 3.90 -13.56
N ALA A 119 3.34 2.64 -13.30
CA ALA A 119 3.66 1.60 -14.26
C ALA A 119 2.54 1.38 -15.29
N THR A 120 2.93 1.44 -16.55
CA THR A 120 2.96 0.19 -17.32
C THR A 120 4.34 -0.43 -17.07
N TYR A 121 4.43 -1.74 -16.81
CA TYR A 121 5.63 -2.47 -16.33
C TYR A 121 6.93 -2.34 -17.16
N THR A 122 6.92 -1.54 -18.22
CA THR A 122 7.97 -1.50 -19.24
C THR A 122 8.88 -0.28 -19.18
N GLN A 123 8.48 0.79 -18.49
CA GLN A 123 9.26 2.04 -18.47
C GLN A 123 9.69 2.39 -17.04
N ARG A 124 11.01 2.50 -16.85
CA ARG A 124 11.61 3.09 -15.65
C ARG A 124 11.45 4.61 -15.71
N ASN A 125 10.22 5.08 -15.62
CA ASN A 125 9.98 6.51 -15.59
C ASN A 125 10.21 7.03 -14.19
N ARG A 126 11.12 8.01 -14.08
CA ARG A 126 11.24 8.77 -12.85
C ARG A 126 9.97 9.59 -12.67
N PHE A 127 9.40 9.57 -11.48
CA PHE A 127 8.28 10.43 -11.16
C PHE A 127 8.75 11.63 -10.37
N ASP A 128 8.11 12.75 -10.66
CA ASP A 128 8.33 13.98 -9.95
C ASP A 128 7.37 14.04 -8.76
N HIS A 129 7.94 14.09 -7.55
CA HIS A 129 7.18 14.24 -6.31
C HIS A 129 6.37 15.55 -6.32
N ALA A 130 6.82 16.59 -7.03
CA ALA A 130 6.06 17.84 -7.14
C ALA A 130 4.77 17.64 -7.95
N THR A 131 4.81 16.84 -9.03
CA THR A 131 3.61 16.46 -9.79
C THR A 131 2.62 15.69 -8.91
N LEU A 132 3.08 14.67 -8.16
CA LEU A 132 2.23 13.93 -7.22
C LEU A 132 1.65 14.86 -6.14
N SER A 133 2.47 15.73 -5.54
CA SER A 133 1.99 16.69 -4.54
C SER A 133 0.98 17.66 -5.12
N LYS A 134 1.16 18.11 -6.37
CA LYS A 134 0.20 18.98 -7.04
C LYS A 134 -1.13 18.26 -7.29
N ILE A 135 -1.11 16.98 -7.68
CA ILE A 135 -2.31 16.16 -7.81
C ILE A 135 -3.04 16.02 -6.46
N LEU A 136 -2.30 15.65 -5.40
CA LEU A 136 -2.87 15.55 -4.05
C LEU A 136 -3.43 16.89 -3.55
N SER A 137 -2.77 18.00 -3.88
CA SER A 137 -3.25 19.36 -3.57
C SER A 137 -4.53 19.70 -4.33
N ALA A 138 -4.59 19.38 -5.63
CA ALA A 138 -5.72 19.67 -6.49
C ALA A 138 -7.00 18.95 -6.03
N PHE A 139 -6.88 17.76 -5.43
CA PHE A 139 -8.00 17.08 -4.79
C PHE A 139 -8.55 17.83 -3.57
N GLY A 140 -7.69 18.52 -2.82
CA GLY A 140 -7.99 18.87 -1.44
C GLY A 140 -8.13 17.61 -0.58
N PRO A 141 -9.13 17.52 0.32
CA PRO A 141 -9.39 16.29 1.07
C PRO A 141 -9.83 15.15 0.14
N ILE A 142 -9.13 14.02 0.18
CA ILE A 142 -9.47 12.82 -0.61
C ILE A 142 -10.35 11.90 0.23
N TYR A 143 -11.49 11.49 -0.33
CA TYR A 143 -12.38 10.48 0.26
C TYR A 143 -12.36 9.23 -0.61
N ALA A 144 -11.83 8.12 -0.10
CA ALA A 144 -11.76 6.88 -0.86
C ALA A 144 -11.95 5.65 0.05
N ASP A 145 -12.85 4.72 -0.28
CA ASP A 145 -12.93 3.45 0.48
C ASP A 145 -11.60 2.68 0.39
N PHE A 146 -10.95 2.71 -0.78
CA PHE A 146 -9.65 2.13 -1.04
C PHE A 146 -8.72 3.14 -1.74
N LEU A 147 -7.54 3.37 -1.16
CA LEU A 147 -6.45 4.13 -1.77
C LEU A 147 -5.25 3.22 -2.04
N GLY A 148 -4.91 3.05 -3.32
CA GLY A 148 -3.73 2.32 -3.76
C GLY A 148 -2.61 3.26 -4.23
N LEU A 149 -1.39 3.03 -3.76
CA LEU A 149 -0.17 3.71 -4.18
C LEU A 149 0.78 2.66 -4.75
N CYS A 150 0.88 2.60 -6.08
CA CYS A 150 1.49 1.49 -6.79
C CYS A 150 2.73 1.93 -7.57
N THR A 151 3.83 1.20 -7.40
CA THR A 151 5.06 1.33 -8.20
C THR A 151 5.62 2.76 -8.22
N LEU A 152 5.47 3.53 -7.14
CA LEU A 152 5.91 4.93 -7.05
C LEU A 152 7.43 5.06 -6.89
N ASP A 153 8.23 4.25 -7.58
CA ASP A 153 9.67 4.22 -7.43
C ASP A 153 10.42 4.45 -8.72
N VAL A 154 11.46 5.26 -8.56
CA VAL A 154 12.63 5.26 -9.42
C VAL A 154 13.43 4.00 -9.07
N VAL A 155 13.35 2.96 -9.90
CA VAL A 155 14.41 1.94 -9.88
C VAL A 155 15.65 2.63 -10.42
N ASP A 156 16.51 3.15 -9.54
CA ASP A 156 17.91 3.42 -9.87
C ASP A 156 18.54 2.05 -10.15
N SER A 157 18.35 1.62 -11.39
CA SER A 157 18.93 0.41 -11.93
C SER A 157 20.42 0.64 -12.10
N GLU A 158 21.15 0.58 -11.00
CA GLU A 158 22.58 0.23 -10.95
C GLU A 158 23.11 0.12 -9.52
N GLU A 159 22.25 0.04 -8.48
CA GLU A 159 22.67 -0.44 -7.16
C GLU A 159 22.84 -1.97 -7.18
N ALA A 160 23.84 -2.40 -7.95
CA ALA A 160 24.54 -3.63 -7.70
C ALA A 160 25.13 -3.56 -6.29
N LEU A 161 24.44 -4.17 -5.32
CA LEU A 161 24.99 -5.00 -4.23
C LEU A 161 26.36 -4.58 -3.67
N SER A 162 26.62 -3.29 -3.48
CA SER A 162 27.88 -2.84 -2.89
C SER A 162 27.66 -2.64 -1.40
N PRO A 163 28.38 -3.37 -0.53
CA PRO A 163 28.40 -3.12 0.91
C PRO A 163 28.73 -1.65 1.28
N ALA A 164 29.37 -0.92 0.35
CA ALA A 164 29.65 0.50 0.52
C ALA A 164 28.38 1.37 0.53
N HIS A 165 27.28 0.94 -0.13
CA HIS A 165 26.03 1.70 -0.12
C HIS A 165 25.29 1.55 1.22
N ASP A 166 25.26 0.36 1.80
CA ASP A 166 24.71 0.12 3.13
C ASP A 166 25.47 0.93 4.20
N LEU A 167 26.80 1.01 4.08
CA LEU A 167 27.66 1.86 4.91
C LEU A 167 27.43 3.35 4.66
N ALA A 168 27.20 3.77 3.42
CA ALA A 168 26.89 5.16 3.08
C ALA A 168 25.53 5.57 3.66
N LEU A 169 24.50 4.73 3.54
CA LEU A 169 23.18 4.98 4.15
C LEU A 169 23.26 5.01 5.68
N ALA A 170 24.03 4.11 6.30
CA ALA A 170 24.27 4.14 7.74
C ALA A 170 25.00 5.43 8.17
N ALA A 171 26.02 5.86 7.42
CA ALA A 171 26.73 7.11 7.68
C ALA A 171 25.85 8.36 7.47
N GLN A 172 24.92 8.31 6.50
CA GLN A 172 23.97 9.38 6.23
C GLN A 172 22.94 9.53 7.37
N ARG A 173 22.48 8.41 7.96
CA ARG A 173 21.60 8.42 9.14
C ARG A 173 22.28 9.05 10.36
N VAL A 174 23.54 8.68 10.63
CA VAL A 174 24.33 9.26 11.74
C VAL A 174 24.58 10.76 11.54
N SER A 175 24.75 11.19 10.28
CA SER A 175 24.96 12.61 9.94
C SER A 175 23.67 13.44 10.02
N GLN A 176 22.52 12.87 9.64
CA GLN A 176 21.22 13.55 9.75
C GLN A 176 20.76 13.69 11.20
N GLU A 177 21.01 12.70 12.06
CA GLU A 177 20.67 12.81 13.49
C GLU A 177 21.50 13.89 14.21
N HIS A 178 22.75 14.14 13.78
CA HIS A 178 23.60 15.18 14.38
C HIS A 178 23.36 16.59 13.84
N GLN A 179 22.71 16.75 12.68
CA GLN A 179 22.38 18.08 12.14
C GLN A 179 21.00 18.59 12.57
N SER A 180 20.11 17.72 13.07
CA SER A 180 18.77 18.11 13.52
C SER A 180 18.68 18.69 14.95
N THR A 181 19.79 18.81 15.69
CA THR A 181 19.74 19.25 17.10
C THR A 181 19.99 20.76 17.33
N GLY A 182 20.27 21.56 16.30
CA GLY A 182 20.80 22.92 16.50
C GLY A 182 20.05 24.11 15.90
N ALA A 183 19.14 23.91 14.94
CA ALA A 183 18.46 25.03 14.27
C ALA A 183 16.95 24.83 14.33
N LEU A 184 16.29 25.54 15.26
CA LEU A 184 14.87 25.89 15.16
C LEU A 184 14.71 26.86 13.97
N GLU A 185 14.88 26.32 12.76
CA GLU A 185 14.63 27.05 11.52
C GLU A 185 13.14 26.98 11.23
N ASN A 186 12.55 28.16 11.12
CA ASN A 186 11.17 28.46 10.70
C ASN A 186 10.88 27.93 9.29
N THR A 187 11.01 26.63 9.09
CA THR A 187 10.63 25.97 7.85
C THR A 187 9.11 26.00 7.79
N PRO A 188 8.50 26.52 6.71
CA PRO A 188 7.06 26.50 6.55
C PRO A 188 6.52 25.08 6.82
N PRO A 189 5.38 24.94 7.51
CA PRO A 189 4.80 23.62 7.77
C PRO A 189 4.65 22.89 6.44
N ALA A 190 5.19 21.67 6.37
CA ALA A 190 5.10 20.85 5.18
C ALA A 190 3.62 20.73 4.77
N LEU A 191 3.34 20.92 3.48
CA LEU A 191 1.98 20.80 2.96
C LEU A 191 1.49 19.38 3.21
N THR A 192 0.46 19.24 4.04
CA THR A 192 -0.16 17.97 4.39
C THR A 192 -1.48 17.84 3.65
N HIS A 193 -1.74 16.63 3.14
CA HIS A 193 -2.93 16.30 2.36
C HIS A 193 -3.81 15.38 3.19
N THR A 194 -5.03 15.84 3.49
CA THR A 194 -5.99 15.05 4.25
C THR A 194 -6.54 13.91 3.42
N ILE A 195 -6.38 12.68 3.91
CA ILE A 195 -6.85 11.46 3.28
C ILE A 195 -7.82 10.75 4.23
N ASN A 196 -9.06 10.58 3.79
CA ASN A 196 -10.05 9.74 4.45
C ASN A 196 -10.18 8.42 3.69
N THR A 197 -9.64 7.35 4.26
CA THR A 197 -9.70 6.02 3.64
C THR A 197 -9.92 4.91 4.65
N LYS A 198 -10.51 3.79 4.18
CA LYS A 198 -10.65 2.56 4.97
C LYS A 198 -9.51 1.58 4.69
N MET A 199 -8.91 1.63 3.50
CA MET A 199 -7.82 0.74 3.13
C MET A 199 -6.74 1.51 2.38
N LEU A 200 -5.52 1.46 2.91
CA LEU A 200 -4.33 1.96 2.25
C LEU A 200 -3.49 0.77 1.76
N LYS A 201 -3.31 0.69 0.44
CA LYS A 201 -2.42 -0.29 -0.18
C LYS A 201 -1.19 0.40 -0.76
N ILE A 202 -0.01 0.01 -0.31
CA ILE A 202 1.29 0.46 -0.82
C ILE A 202 1.92 -0.74 -1.53
N THR A 203 2.15 -0.63 -2.84
CA THR A 203 2.70 -1.74 -3.63
C THR A 203 3.92 -1.33 -4.42
N GLY A 204 5.05 -2.00 -4.25
CA GLY A 204 6.28 -1.71 -5.00
C GLY A 204 6.76 -0.27 -4.82
N VAL A 205 6.72 0.25 -3.60
CA VAL A 205 7.18 1.60 -3.23
C VAL A 205 8.38 1.50 -2.29
N SER A 206 9.33 2.41 -2.43
CA SER A 206 10.64 2.37 -1.80
C SER A 206 10.58 3.04 -0.45
N LEU A 207 11.60 2.78 0.35
CA LEU A 207 11.74 3.41 1.66
C LEU A 207 11.74 4.94 1.61
N PRO A 208 12.50 5.60 0.71
CA PRO A 208 12.44 7.05 0.56
C PRO A 208 11.04 7.55 0.20
N THR A 209 10.35 6.91 -0.74
CA THR A 209 9.01 7.33 -1.16
C THR A 209 7.98 7.13 -0.03
N ILE A 210 8.02 6.02 0.71
CA ILE A 210 7.18 5.83 1.92
C ILE A 210 7.49 6.90 2.96
N GLY A 211 8.77 7.23 3.16
CA GLY A 211 9.19 8.33 4.05
C GLY A 211 8.64 9.69 3.62
N TRP A 212 8.57 9.95 2.31
CA TRP A 212 7.94 11.15 1.75
C TRP A 212 6.43 11.13 1.98
N LEU A 213 5.75 10.01 1.70
CA LEU A 213 4.30 9.87 1.90
C LEU A 213 3.89 10.13 3.34
N LYS A 214 4.62 9.59 4.32
CA LYS A 214 4.38 9.82 5.76
C LYS A 214 4.40 11.28 6.16
N LYS A 215 5.20 12.11 5.47
CA LYS A 215 5.31 13.54 5.76
C LYS A 215 4.21 14.38 5.11
N HIS A 216 3.58 13.87 4.05
CA HIS A 216 2.63 14.63 3.22
C HIS A 216 1.20 14.10 3.30
N LEU A 217 0.97 12.91 3.86
CA LEU A 217 -0.37 12.35 4.04
C LEU A 217 -0.81 12.46 5.50
N ASP A 218 -1.92 13.14 5.72
CA ASP A 218 -2.62 13.19 7.00
C ASP A 218 -3.86 12.28 6.93
N MET A 219 -3.80 11.16 7.64
CA MET A 219 -4.88 10.19 7.80
C MET A 219 -5.36 10.15 9.25
N SER A 220 -5.13 11.21 10.04
CA SER A 220 -5.35 11.20 11.50
C SER A 220 -6.79 10.93 11.91
N GLN A 221 -7.74 11.12 10.99
CA GLN A 221 -9.17 10.83 11.16
C GLN A 221 -9.60 9.45 10.65
N SER A 222 -8.67 8.69 10.06
CA SER A 222 -8.94 7.41 9.39
C SER A 222 -8.54 6.23 10.26
N ARG A 223 -9.41 5.21 10.29
CA ARG A 223 -9.12 3.87 10.81
C ARG A 223 -8.92 2.98 9.60
N ILE A 224 -7.71 2.43 9.42
CA ILE A 224 -7.31 1.84 8.15
C ILE A 224 -6.96 0.36 8.24
N ASP A 225 -7.19 -0.34 7.13
CA ASP A 225 -6.55 -1.57 6.77
C ASP A 225 -5.29 -1.22 5.96
N LEU A 226 -4.13 -1.70 6.41
CA LEU A 226 -2.86 -1.41 5.77
C LEU A 226 -2.34 -2.65 5.05
N VAL A 227 -2.11 -2.51 3.75
CA VAL A 227 -1.46 -3.52 2.92
C VAL A 227 -0.15 -2.96 2.39
N ILE A 228 0.96 -3.59 2.75
CA ILE A 228 2.28 -3.30 2.17
C ILE A 228 2.74 -4.54 1.43
N ASP A 229 2.91 -4.39 0.11
CA ASP A 229 3.29 -5.45 -0.80
C ASP A 229 4.50 -5.00 -1.61
N GLY A 230 5.64 -5.66 -1.47
CA GLY A 230 6.77 -5.33 -2.34
C GLY A 230 8.08 -5.93 -1.92
N GLN A 231 8.99 -5.93 -2.88
CA GLN A 231 10.32 -6.54 -2.78
C GLN A 231 11.32 -5.68 -1.97
N MET A 232 10.88 -5.15 -0.85
CA MET A 232 11.67 -4.26 0.00
C MET A 232 12.62 -5.04 0.91
N ARG A 233 13.71 -4.40 1.32
CA ARG A 233 14.61 -4.86 2.40
C ARG A 233 14.44 -3.92 3.58
N LEU A 234 13.89 -4.44 4.67
CA LEU A 234 13.60 -3.71 5.89
C LEU A 234 14.50 -4.20 7.01
N ALA A 235 15.13 -3.29 7.74
CA ALA A 235 15.77 -3.62 9.00
C ALA A 235 14.73 -3.90 10.10
N ASN A 236 13.61 -3.16 10.08
CA ASN A 236 12.53 -3.29 11.04
C ASN A 236 11.22 -2.75 10.44
N LEU A 237 10.13 -2.77 11.21
CA LEU A 237 8.82 -2.26 10.80
C LEU A 237 8.60 -0.78 11.19
N GLU A 238 9.64 -0.02 11.52
CA GLU A 238 9.52 1.41 11.85
C GLU A 238 9.06 2.27 10.65
N ILE A 239 8.97 1.68 9.45
CA ILE A 239 8.28 2.31 8.32
C ILE A 239 6.82 2.64 8.67
N LEU A 240 6.19 1.85 9.56
CA LEU A 240 4.85 2.09 10.06
C LEU A 240 4.79 3.27 11.03
N ASP A 241 5.91 3.57 11.69
CA ASP A 241 5.97 4.58 12.74
C ASP A 241 5.88 5.98 12.16
N GLY A 242 4.87 6.76 12.55
CA GLY A 242 4.67 8.10 12.01
C GLY A 242 3.80 8.15 10.76
N LEU A 243 3.16 7.04 10.37
CA LEU A 243 1.89 7.15 9.66
C LEU A 243 0.92 7.92 10.58
N GLN A 244 0.45 9.07 10.13
CA GLN A 244 -0.52 9.87 10.87
C GLN A 244 -1.90 9.25 10.68
N VAL A 245 -2.21 8.17 11.40
CA VAL A 245 -3.48 7.43 11.31
C VAL A 245 -4.15 7.37 12.67
N SER A 246 -5.49 7.29 12.71
CA SER A 246 -6.23 7.14 13.98
C SER A 246 -5.98 5.76 14.60
N SER A 247 -6.12 4.71 13.80
CA SER A 247 -5.79 3.34 14.15
C SER A 247 -5.51 2.50 12.89
N ILE A 248 -4.71 1.46 13.04
CA ILE A 248 -4.54 0.41 12.03
C ILE A 248 -5.28 -0.82 12.55
N GLU A 249 -6.38 -1.19 11.89
CA GLU A 249 -7.21 -2.32 12.31
C GLU A 249 -6.64 -3.65 11.80
N ASN A 250 -6.12 -3.64 10.58
CA ASN A 250 -5.63 -4.84 9.89
C ASN A 250 -4.27 -4.55 9.22
N ILE A 251 -3.33 -5.49 9.32
CA ILE A 251 -2.02 -5.40 8.67
C ILE A 251 -1.77 -6.61 7.78
N GLN A 252 -1.46 -6.35 6.52
CA GLN A 252 -0.94 -7.34 5.58
C GLN A 252 0.42 -6.90 5.04
N LEU A 253 1.43 -7.73 5.26
CA LEU A 253 2.82 -7.55 4.87
C LEU A 253 3.20 -8.70 3.94
N SER A 254 3.60 -8.37 2.71
CA SER A 254 3.83 -9.40 1.67
C SER A 254 5.04 -9.09 0.79
N GLN A 255 5.65 -10.16 0.28
CA GLN A 255 6.73 -10.14 -0.72
C GLN A 255 8.03 -9.43 -0.30
N PHE A 256 8.27 -9.25 1.01
CA PHE A 256 9.51 -8.67 1.49
C PHE A 256 10.72 -9.54 1.13
N ARG A 257 11.76 -8.93 0.57
CA ARG A 257 13.04 -9.59 0.32
C ARG A 257 13.83 -9.81 1.61
N ARG A 258 13.63 -8.96 2.61
CA ARG A 258 14.30 -9.03 3.91
C ARG A 258 13.55 -8.19 4.94
N LEU A 259 13.46 -8.68 6.18
CA LEU A 259 12.82 -8.08 7.34
C LEU A 259 13.57 -8.62 8.56
N ASP A 260 14.55 -7.84 9.01
CA ASP A 260 15.44 -8.29 10.09
C ASP A 260 14.75 -8.27 11.45
N SER A 261 13.74 -7.43 11.63
CA SER A 261 13.03 -7.31 12.90
C SER A 261 11.56 -6.91 12.75
N LEU A 262 10.73 -7.31 13.72
CA LEU A 262 9.35 -6.84 13.84
C LEU A 262 9.21 -5.57 14.71
N GLU A 263 10.30 -4.97 15.18
CA GLU A 263 10.20 -3.77 16.02
C GLU A 263 9.53 -2.60 15.27
N CYS A 264 8.52 -2.02 15.92
CA CYS A 264 7.86 -0.75 15.58
C CYS A 264 7.13 -0.21 16.81
N LYS A 265 6.73 1.06 16.82
CA LYS A 265 5.91 1.64 17.91
C LYS A 265 4.55 0.98 18.02
N LEU A 266 3.94 0.58 16.90
CA LEU A 266 2.63 -0.07 16.90
C LEU A 266 2.61 -1.32 17.79
N PHE A 267 3.63 -2.18 17.69
CA PHE A 267 3.70 -3.41 18.48
C PHE A 267 4.29 -3.24 19.89
N ARG A 268 4.97 -2.12 20.16
CA ARG A 268 5.54 -1.82 21.49
C ARG A 268 4.55 -1.09 22.40
N GLU A 269 3.83 -0.11 21.86
CA GLU A 269 3.06 0.88 22.64
C GLU A 269 1.64 1.11 22.10
N GLY A 270 1.37 0.70 20.85
CA GLY A 270 0.16 1.05 20.14
C GLY A 270 -1.05 0.17 20.47
N HIS A 271 -2.21 0.59 19.96
CA HIS A 271 -3.39 -0.28 19.89
C HIS A 271 -3.12 -1.37 18.86
N MET A 272 -3.00 -2.61 19.34
CA MET A 272 -2.69 -3.75 18.48
C MET A 272 -3.76 -3.93 17.40
N PRO A 273 -3.36 -4.27 16.16
CA PRO A 273 -4.33 -4.60 15.13
C PRO A 273 -5.06 -5.91 15.47
N LYS A 274 -6.25 -6.07 14.92
CA LYS A 274 -7.05 -7.29 15.02
C LYS A 274 -6.49 -8.40 14.16
N THR A 275 -5.91 -8.05 13.02
CA THR A 275 -5.30 -9.01 12.11
C THR A 275 -3.86 -8.64 11.77
N LEU A 276 -3.03 -9.67 11.67
CA LEU A 276 -1.65 -9.57 11.19
C LEU A 276 -1.38 -10.74 10.25
N THR A 277 -1.15 -10.41 8.98
CA THR A 277 -0.71 -11.36 7.96
C THR A 277 0.67 -10.96 7.48
N ILE A 278 1.63 -11.87 7.61
CA ILE A 278 2.96 -11.75 7.03
C ILE A 278 3.15 -12.95 6.10
N ASP A 279 3.29 -12.70 4.81
CA ASP A 279 3.42 -13.75 3.79
C ASP A 279 4.61 -13.54 2.84
N ASN A 280 4.97 -14.60 2.11
CA ASN A 280 5.92 -14.57 1.00
C ASN A 280 7.26 -13.92 1.33
N PHE A 281 7.87 -14.36 2.44
CA PHE A 281 9.10 -13.80 2.96
C PHE A 281 10.32 -14.66 2.58
N TYR A 282 11.27 -14.06 1.86
CA TYR A 282 12.52 -14.73 1.44
C TYR A 282 13.69 -14.27 2.30
N SER A 283 13.74 -14.66 3.57
CA SER A 283 14.90 -14.35 4.42
C SER A 283 15.65 -15.60 4.83
N ASP A 284 16.96 -15.52 4.60
CA ASP A 284 17.93 -16.49 5.10
C ASP A 284 18.24 -16.25 6.59
N THR A 285 17.98 -15.04 7.09
CA THR A 285 18.22 -14.66 8.49
C THR A 285 16.94 -14.71 9.31
N PRO A 286 16.98 -15.27 10.55
CA PRO A 286 15.86 -15.19 11.47
C PRO A 286 15.48 -13.74 11.75
N THR A 287 14.18 -13.43 11.69
CA THR A 287 13.65 -12.13 12.10
C THR A 287 13.69 -12.03 13.62
N GLU A 288 14.36 -11.00 14.14
CA GLU A 288 14.47 -10.71 15.58
C GLU A 288 13.19 -10.07 16.11
N ILE A 289 12.76 -10.53 17.30
CA ILE A 289 11.61 -9.97 18.02
C ILE A 289 12.03 -9.73 19.47
N SER A 290 12.00 -8.47 19.91
CA SER A 290 12.33 -8.10 21.28
C SER A 290 11.34 -8.71 22.28
N GLU A 291 11.76 -8.88 23.54
CA GLU A 291 10.89 -9.46 24.59
C GLU A 291 9.60 -8.65 24.81
N LEU A 292 9.68 -7.32 24.72
CA LEU A 292 8.50 -6.45 24.85
C LEU A 292 7.52 -6.70 23.70
N THR A 293 7.99 -6.60 22.46
CA THR A 293 7.17 -6.82 21.26
C THR A 293 6.59 -8.24 21.23
N ARG A 294 7.38 -9.23 21.61
CA ARG A 294 6.97 -10.63 21.74
C ARG A 294 5.85 -10.84 22.76
N THR A 295 5.98 -10.20 23.93
CA THR A 295 4.97 -10.26 24.99
C THR A 295 3.66 -9.62 24.54
N ASN A 296 3.74 -8.46 23.89
CA ASN A 296 2.57 -7.75 23.37
C ASN A 296 1.87 -8.55 22.27
N LEU A 297 2.63 -9.10 21.31
CA LEU A 297 2.10 -9.97 20.25
C LEU A 297 1.40 -11.21 20.82
N ALA A 298 1.99 -11.86 21.82
CA ALA A 298 1.43 -13.06 22.44
C ALA A 298 0.16 -12.78 23.26
N ASN A 299 0.10 -11.66 23.96
CA ASN A 299 -1.03 -11.30 24.82
C ASN A 299 -2.23 -10.70 24.07
N ASN A 300 -2.08 -10.37 22.79
CA ASN A 300 -3.17 -9.83 21.97
C ASN A 300 -4.17 -10.93 21.58
N HIS A 301 -5.46 -10.59 21.49
CA HIS A 301 -6.46 -11.43 20.84
C HIS A 301 -6.45 -11.14 19.35
N TRP A 302 -6.08 -12.13 18.55
CA TRP A 302 -6.07 -12.02 17.10
C TRP A 302 -7.36 -12.54 16.47
N GLU A 303 -8.04 -11.76 15.65
CA GLU A 303 -9.10 -12.27 14.77
C GLU A 303 -8.46 -13.16 13.68
N LEU A 304 -7.31 -12.74 13.16
CA LEU A 304 -6.49 -13.53 12.22
C LEU A 304 -5.01 -13.27 12.46
N LEU A 305 -4.27 -14.35 12.71
CA LEU A 305 -2.82 -14.32 12.77
C LEU A 305 -2.25 -15.29 11.73
N TRP A 306 -1.59 -14.75 10.70
CA TRP A 306 -0.86 -15.52 9.72
C TRP A 306 0.60 -15.10 9.73
N LEU A 307 1.49 -16.02 10.13
CA LEU A 307 2.92 -15.79 10.21
C LEU A 307 3.73 -16.84 9.44
N PRO A 308 4.91 -16.49 8.89
CA PRO A 308 5.89 -17.46 8.44
C PRO A 308 6.42 -18.27 9.62
N GLY A 309 6.74 -19.54 9.39
CA GLY A 309 7.21 -20.47 10.42
C GLY A 309 8.49 -20.00 11.12
N GLN A 310 9.34 -19.22 10.46
CA GLN A 310 10.52 -18.61 11.09
C GLN A 310 10.14 -17.58 12.16
N ILE A 311 9.24 -16.65 11.83
CA ILE A 311 8.73 -15.63 12.77
C ILE A 311 7.96 -16.30 13.91
N TRP A 312 7.14 -17.31 13.60
CA TRP A 312 6.43 -18.10 14.60
C TRP A 312 7.39 -18.75 15.62
N ARG A 313 8.48 -19.37 15.15
CA ARG A 313 9.49 -19.97 16.04
C ARG A 313 10.13 -18.95 16.97
N GLU A 314 10.41 -17.74 16.47
CA GLU A 314 10.97 -16.68 17.30
C GLU A 314 9.96 -16.18 18.35
N LEU A 315 8.72 -15.94 17.92
CA LEU A 315 7.63 -15.52 18.81
C LEU A 315 7.41 -16.52 19.96
N MET A 316 7.45 -17.82 19.64
CA MET A 316 7.20 -18.92 20.58
C MET A 316 8.46 -19.43 21.30
N ARG A 317 9.63 -18.80 21.12
CA ARG A 317 10.87 -19.18 21.82
C ARG A 317 10.64 -19.18 23.35
N PRO A 318 11.09 -20.20 24.11
CA PRO A 318 10.88 -20.24 25.56
C PRO A 318 11.58 -19.09 26.27
N THR A 319 10.85 -18.36 27.10
CA THR A 319 11.35 -17.19 27.87
C THR A 319 11.24 -17.41 29.39
N GLY A 320 10.98 -18.65 29.83
CA GLY A 320 10.75 -19.00 31.23
C GLY A 320 9.32 -18.76 31.72
N THR A 321 8.51 -18.00 30.98
CA THR A 321 7.07 -17.84 31.20
C THR A 321 6.27 -18.61 30.14
N VAL A 322 5.14 -19.19 30.55
CA VAL A 322 4.21 -19.84 29.61
C VAL A 322 3.53 -18.73 28.80
N LYS A 323 3.64 -18.81 27.47
CA LYS A 323 2.98 -17.89 26.55
C LYS A 323 1.62 -18.47 26.17
N HIS A 324 0.58 -17.66 26.30
CA HIS A 324 -0.77 -18.01 25.86
C HIS A 324 -1.13 -17.09 24.69
N LEU A 325 -1.06 -17.62 23.47
CA LEU A 325 -1.49 -16.91 22.27
C LEU A 325 -2.96 -17.25 22.01
N VAL A 326 -3.78 -16.22 21.81
CA VAL A 326 -5.21 -16.36 21.50
C VAL A 326 -5.46 -15.84 20.09
N ALA A 327 -5.97 -16.71 19.22
CA ALA A 327 -6.35 -16.35 17.87
C ALA A 327 -7.60 -17.13 17.43
N ASP A 328 -8.56 -16.45 16.81
CA ASP A 328 -9.74 -17.10 16.22
C ASP A 328 -9.32 -17.93 14.99
N HIS A 329 -8.41 -17.37 14.19
CA HIS A 329 -7.79 -18.03 13.06
C HIS A 329 -6.27 -17.91 13.12
N LEU A 330 -5.58 -19.05 13.23
CA LEU A 330 -4.12 -19.14 13.21
C LEU A 330 -3.67 -19.91 11.97
N ALA A 331 -2.84 -19.27 11.15
CA ALA A 331 -2.15 -19.89 10.04
C ALA A 331 -0.64 -19.72 10.21
N ILE A 332 0.11 -20.82 10.05
CA ILE A 332 1.57 -20.80 10.11
C ILE A 332 2.08 -21.37 8.79
N ASP A 333 2.81 -20.55 8.04
CA ASP A 333 3.41 -20.98 6.80
C ASP A 333 4.72 -21.72 7.08
N VAL A 334 4.64 -23.04 7.11
CA VAL A 334 5.79 -23.94 7.15
C VAL A 334 6.37 -24.06 5.74
N GLY A 335 7.08 -23.02 5.29
CA GLY A 335 7.74 -23.02 3.99
C GLY A 335 8.55 -24.31 3.76
N GLU A 336 8.72 -24.72 2.50
CA GLU A 336 9.55 -25.88 2.16
C GLU A 336 10.98 -25.63 2.66
N CYS A 337 11.43 -26.39 3.67
CA CYS A 337 12.83 -26.45 4.04
C CYS A 337 13.60 -26.92 2.81
N VAL A 338 14.32 -26.01 2.16
CA VAL A 338 15.34 -26.39 1.19
C VAL A 338 16.54 -26.83 2.01
N ASP A 339 16.58 -28.14 2.32
CA ASP A 339 17.66 -28.80 3.07
C ASP A 339 19.02 -28.69 2.38
#